data_AF-A0A1W1ZXR6-F1
#
_entry.id   AF-A0A1W1ZXR6-F1
#
_cell.length_a   1.000
_cell.length_b   1.000
_cell.length_c   1.000
_cell.angle_alpha   90.00
_cell.angle_beta   90.00
_cell.angle_gamma   90.00
#
_symmetry.space_group_name_H-M   'P 1'
#
loop_
_entity.id
_entity.type
_entity.pdbx_description
1 polymer ?
#
loop_
_entity_poly.entity_id
_entity_poly.type
_entity_poly.pdbx_seq_one_letter_code
_entity_poly.pdbx_strand_id
1 'polypeptide(L)'
;MERLHAAFRRFCFPVLLVILLLLAGAALADGPHTIVLKCGGDGFVGTDKKGNQKTVTLEPAVSIETDDGETWTLDELTKLPDFEVVGAALRFSVSSFSGEELYYTLICGKTIAVPQAVRTGRNLWDVTSVVSTWLKDRKTEMKLTPVYKQHPWGMRIQQDSVSLQLTFTTSAKLSDSPWDKVSYNMLYEASLSMLEAGNTFVDHYDETACSLMDVSLPNGVPYYYAGGSEDKFLRRFFPSTTTRYYREDHMYLCGLDCVGMTHLVYEKCGLERHPSISDLLFYGIGSSLLKNNDPMRWPAFLKPGDLIAVKHGTFHIMMYLGTLRQFGWTERDAGEAVNLLDAPLVIHCGGSPFYYERYQKYIEEMGYKNTLPPDGGVTVSVIMETNQDAPHSTDTSWGKHFGWYMIDNQPLLVFPLDDCTDMAWYGPEK
;
A
#
# COMPACT_ATOMS: atom_id res chain seq x y z
N MET A 1 13.29 -3.51 56.63
CA MET A 1 13.27 -3.39 55.15
C MET A 1 12.10 -4.11 54.49
N GLU A 2 11.70 -5.30 54.97
CA GLU A 2 10.58 -6.06 54.38
C GLU A 2 9.21 -5.35 54.46
N ARG A 3 8.93 -4.62 55.55
CA ARG A 3 7.68 -3.85 55.69
C ARG A 3 7.58 -2.66 54.72
N LEU A 4 8.71 -2.10 54.29
CA LEU A 4 8.75 -1.00 53.32
C LEU A 4 8.46 -1.52 51.90
N HIS A 5 8.98 -2.70 51.54
CA HIS A 5 8.70 -3.38 50.27
C HIS A 5 7.23 -3.80 50.12
N ALA A 6 6.59 -4.25 51.21
CA ALA A 6 5.18 -4.62 51.20
C ALA A 6 4.25 -3.40 51.03
N ALA A 7 4.60 -2.26 51.64
CA ALA A 7 3.86 -1.01 51.48
C ALA A 7 4.03 -0.41 50.08
N PHE A 8 5.25 -0.47 49.51
CA PHE A 8 5.53 0.01 48.15
C PHE A 8 4.78 -0.81 47.09
N ARG A 9 4.72 -2.16 47.25
CA ARG A 9 3.89 -3.02 46.38
C ARG A 9 2.39 -2.75 46.50
N ARG A 10 1.87 -2.41 47.68
CA ARG A 10 0.43 -2.14 47.86
C ARG A 10 -0.03 -0.81 47.28
N PHE A 11 0.88 0.17 47.17
CA PHE A 11 0.53 1.51 46.67
C PHE A 11 0.94 1.72 45.21
N CYS A 12 2.11 1.24 44.79
CA CYS A 12 2.58 1.42 43.42
C CYS A 12 1.93 0.46 42.42
N PHE A 13 1.57 -0.76 42.82
CA PHE A 13 0.97 -1.74 41.90
C PHE A 13 -0.43 -1.33 41.39
N PRO A 14 -1.38 -0.84 42.22
CA PRO A 14 -2.66 -0.35 41.71
C PRO A 14 -2.52 0.94 40.90
N VAL A 15 -1.58 1.83 41.25
CA VAL A 15 -1.32 3.06 40.47
C VAL A 15 -0.70 2.72 39.12
N LEU A 16 0.26 1.79 39.07
CA LEU A 16 0.87 1.31 37.83
C LEU A 16 -0.14 0.53 36.98
N LEU A 17 -1.05 -0.24 37.61
CA LEU A 17 -2.14 -0.94 36.92
C LEU A 17 -3.16 0.04 36.34
N VAL A 18 -3.51 1.11 37.06
CA VAL A 18 -4.40 2.17 36.56
C VAL A 18 -3.72 2.96 35.44
N ILE A 19 -2.42 3.24 35.53
CA ILE A 19 -1.66 3.88 34.44
C ILE A 19 -1.54 2.93 33.24
N LEU A 20 -1.30 1.63 33.43
CA LEU A 20 -1.29 0.63 32.36
C LEU A 20 -2.67 0.43 31.75
N LEU A 21 -3.76 0.51 32.53
CA LEU A 21 -5.13 0.45 32.04
C LEU A 21 -5.55 1.74 31.33
N LEU A 22 -5.04 2.90 31.77
CA LEU A 22 -5.22 4.18 31.09
C LEU A 22 -4.39 4.25 29.80
N LEU A 23 -3.18 3.68 29.79
CA LEU A 23 -2.35 3.56 28.59
C LEU A 23 -2.89 2.49 27.64
N ALA A 24 -3.44 1.37 28.13
CA ALA A 24 -4.12 0.37 27.31
C ALA A 24 -5.48 0.87 26.80
N GLY A 25 -6.17 1.73 27.57
CA GLY A 25 -7.41 2.40 27.14
C GLY A 25 -7.17 3.57 26.19
N ALA A 26 -6.03 4.26 26.30
CA ALA A 26 -5.57 5.26 25.33
C ALA A 26 -4.91 4.64 24.09
N ALA A 27 -4.51 3.36 24.15
CA ALA A 27 -3.96 2.60 23.03
C ALA A 27 -5.02 1.95 22.12
N LEU A 28 -6.29 2.27 22.28
CA LEU A 28 -7.40 1.79 21.44
C LEU A 28 -8.24 2.97 20.91
N ALA A 29 -7.60 4.08 20.55
CA ALA A 29 -8.14 4.86 19.45
C ALA A 29 -7.85 4.02 18.21
N ASP A 30 -8.88 3.42 17.63
CA ASP A 30 -8.75 2.80 16.33
C ASP A 30 -8.17 3.85 15.37
N GLY A 31 -7.26 3.42 14.49
CA GLY A 31 -6.54 4.33 13.59
C GLY A 31 -7.47 5.08 12.64
N PRO A 32 -6.94 5.93 11.75
CA PRO A 32 -7.75 6.54 10.71
C PRO A 32 -8.44 5.46 9.86
N HIS A 33 -9.76 5.57 9.79
CA HIS A 33 -10.64 4.67 9.05
C HIS A 33 -10.91 5.23 7.66
N THR A 34 -11.00 4.35 6.66
CA THR A 34 -11.28 4.76 5.28
C THR A 34 -12.52 4.09 4.72
N ILE A 35 -13.38 4.87 4.07
CA ILE A 35 -14.55 4.38 3.33
C ILE A 35 -14.63 5.00 1.94
N VAL A 36 -15.29 4.30 1.04
CA VAL A 36 -15.52 4.76 -0.34
C VAL A 36 -17.03 4.85 -0.60
N LEU A 37 -17.49 6.05 -0.93
CA LEU A 37 -18.87 6.36 -1.29
C LEU A 37 -18.98 6.41 -2.81
N LYS A 38 -19.83 5.57 -3.42
CA LYS A 38 -20.17 5.74 -4.83
C LYS A 38 -20.90 7.07 -5.01
N CYS A 39 -20.55 7.83 -6.04
CA CYS A 39 -21.19 9.09 -6.33
C CYS A 39 -21.97 8.98 -7.64
N GLY A 40 -23.21 9.47 -7.62
CA GLY A 40 -23.91 9.83 -8.86
C GLY A 40 -23.25 11.03 -9.51
N GLY A 41 -23.40 11.14 -10.83
CA GLY A 41 -22.87 12.25 -11.62
C GLY A 41 -22.20 11.76 -12.90
N ASP A 42 -22.96 11.72 -13.99
CA ASP A 42 -22.45 11.44 -15.33
C ASP A 42 -22.69 12.64 -16.27
N GLY A 43 -21.88 12.74 -17.31
CA GLY A 43 -22.09 13.73 -18.36
C GLY A 43 -20.87 14.58 -18.69
N PHE A 44 -21.13 15.68 -19.38
CA PHE A 44 -20.12 16.58 -19.91
C PHE A 44 -19.90 17.75 -18.95
N VAL A 45 -18.65 17.94 -18.53
CA VAL A 45 -18.20 19.10 -17.76
C VAL A 45 -17.29 19.93 -18.65
N GLY A 46 -17.56 21.22 -18.79
CA GLY A 46 -16.78 22.09 -19.67
C GLY A 46 -17.61 23.21 -20.26
N THR A 47 -17.10 23.83 -21.32
CA THR A 47 -17.79 24.91 -22.03
C THR A 47 -18.35 24.37 -23.35
N ASP A 48 -19.65 24.50 -23.55
CA ASP A 48 -20.29 24.06 -24.79
C ASP A 48 -19.94 24.98 -25.99
N LYS A 49 -20.34 24.58 -27.21
CA LYS A 49 -20.12 25.37 -28.45
C LYS A 49 -20.74 26.77 -28.42
N LYS A 50 -21.66 27.04 -27.50
CA LYS A 50 -22.33 28.33 -27.32
C LYS A 50 -21.68 29.17 -26.21
N GLY A 51 -20.61 28.68 -25.58
CA GLY A 51 -19.93 29.35 -24.48
C GLY A 51 -20.56 29.14 -23.11
N ASN A 52 -21.56 28.25 -22.97
CA ASN A 52 -22.16 27.98 -21.67
C ASN A 52 -21.31 26.98 -20.89
N GLN A 53 -21.01 27.31 -19.62
CA GLN A 53 -20.39 26.36 -18.71
C GLN A 53 -21.39 25.29 -18.29
N LYS A 54 -20.96 24.04 -18.39
CA LYS A 54 -21.64 22.83 -17.92
C LYS A 54 -20.90 22.31 -16.71
N THR A 55 -21.65 22.07 -15.65
CA THR A 55 -21.19 21.51 -14.38
C THR A 55 -21.88 20.17 -14.17
N VAL A 56 -21.21 19.24 -13.48
CA VAL A 56 -21.84 18.02 -12.99
C VAL A 56 -22.06 18.17 -11.49
N THR A 57 -23.28 17.93 -11.04
CA THR A 57 -23.59 17.80 -9.61
C THR A 57 -23.20 16.39 -9.19
N LEU A 58 -22.45 16.28 -8.10
CA LEU A 58 -22.09 15.01 -7.51
C LEU A 58 -23.10 14.67 -6.42
N GLU A 59 -23.57 13.43 -6.45
CA GLU A 59 -24.53 12.90 -5.48
C GLU A 59 -23.90 11.71 -4.75
N PRO A 60 -23.07 11.93 -3.71
CA PRO A 60 -22.48 10.83 -2.95
C PRO A 60 -23.56 9.97 -2.32
N ALA A 61 -23.34 8.66 -2.32
CA ALA A 61 -24.13 7.73 -1.54
C ALA A 61 -24.15 8.18 -0.08
N VAL A 62 -25.33 8.07 0.52
CA VAL A 62 -25.56 8.43 1.94
C VAL A 62 -25.46 7.22 2.86
N SER A 63 -25.24 6.04 2.29
CA SER A 63 -25.05 4.78 2.99
C SER A 63 -23.96 3.94 2.34
N ILE A 64 -23.28 3.15 3.15
CA ILE A 64 -22.26 2.19 2.77
C ILE A 64 -22.75 0.83 3.21
N GLU A 65 -22.79 -0.11 2.26
CA GLU A 65 -22.97 -1.52 2.57
C GLU A 65 -21.58 -2.14 2.76
N THR A 66 -21.39 -2.82 3.87
CA THR A 66 -20.18 -3.56 4.21
C THR A 66 -20.22 -4.96 3.61
N ASP A 67 -19.07 -5.64 3.55
CA ASP A 67 -18.97 -6.95 2.92
C ASP A 67 -19.77 -8.05 3.66
N ASP A 68 -20.11 -7.83 4.93
CA ASP A 68 -20.99 -8.67 5.76
C ASP A 68 -22.48 -8.28 5.68
N GLY A 69 -22.83 -7.32 4.82
CA GLY A 69 -24.20 -6.87 4.58
C GLY A 69 -24.75 -5.91 5.63
N GLU A 70 -23.93 -5.44 6.57
CA GLU A 70 -24.31 -4.29 7.39
C GLU A 70 -24.38 -3.03 6.53
N THR A 71 -25.27 -2.10 6.89
CA THR A 71 -25.39 -0.83 6.17
C THR A 71 -25.23 0.31 7.16
N TRP A 72 -24.24 1.16 6.91
CA TRP A 72 -23.94 2.34 7.70
C TRP A 72 -24.32 3.59 6.92
N THR A 73 -25.18 4.43 7.48
CA THR A 73 -25.46 5.75 6.90
C THR A 73 -24.37 6.75 7.30
N LEU A 74 -24.09 7.75 6.45
CA LEU A 74 -23.21 8.85 6.81
C LEU A 74 -23.71 9.63 8.04
N ASP A 75 -25.02 9.63 8.28
CA ASP A 75 -25.61 10.20 9.49
C ASP A 75 -25.25 9.45 10.76
N GLU A 76 -25.10 8.14 10.69
CA GLU A 76 -24.64 7.32 11.81
C GLU A 76 -23.15 7.55 12.04
N LEU A 77 -22.35 7.57 10.96
CA LEU A 77 -20.91 7.80 11.05
C LEU A 77 -20.55 9.16 11.65
N THR A 78 -21.20 10.23 11.18
CA THR A 78 -20.95 11.59 11.68
C THR A 78 -21.39 11.81 13.13
N LYS A 79 -22.14 10.87 13.71
CA LYS A 79 -22.56 10.90 15.13
C LYS A 79 -21.66 10.05 16.03
N LEU A 80 -20.66 9.37 15.46
CA LEU A 80 -19.67 8.64 16.24
C LEU A 80 -18.90 9.62 17.16
N PRO A 81 -18.52 9.18 18.37
CA PRO A 81 -17.75 9.99 19.30
C PRO A 81 -16.39 10.37 18.70
N ASP A 82 -16.02 11.64 18.83
CA ASP A 82 -14.78 12.20 18.29
C ASP A 82 -14.61 12.00 16.78
N PHE A 83 -15.72 11.91 16.03
CA PHE A 83 -15.69 11.84 14.57
C PHE A 83 -15.02 13.08 13.97
N GLU A 84 -13.90 12.89 13.32
CA GLU A 84 -13.18 13.94 12.60
C GLU A 84 -12.78 13.45 11.21
N VAL A 85 -13.09 14.25 10.19
CA VAL A 85 -12.61 13.99 8.83
C VAL A 85 -11.17 14.45 8.74
N VAL A 86 -10.26 13.50 8.52
CA VAL A 86 -8.82 13.77 8.39
C VAL A 86 -8.37 13.79 6.93
N GLY A 87 -9.20 13.27 6.01
CA GLY A 87 -8.95 13.34 4.57
C GLY A 87 -10.19 13.00 3.74
N ALA A 88 -10.29 13.55 2.53
CA ALA A 88 -11.26 13.12 1.54
C ALA A 88 -10.75 13.31 0.12
N ALA A 89 -11.02 12.33 -0.75
CA ALA A 89 -10.58 12.35 -2.14
C ALA A 89 -11.71 12.02 -3.12
N LEU A 90 -11.87 12.84 -4.16
CA LEU A 90 -12.81 12.61 -5.24
C LEU A 90 -12.11 11.84 -6.36
N ARG A 91 -12.68 10.71 -6.74
CA ARG A 91 -12.26 9.86 -7.85
C ARG A 91 -13.25 9.93 -9.00
N PHE A 92 -12.75 10.01 -10.22
CA PHE A 92 -13.56 9.87 -11.43
C PHE A 92 -12.71 9.52 -12.65
N SER A 93 -13.31 8.82 -13.62
CA SER A 93 -12.65 8.48 -14.88
C SER A 93 -13.13 9.39 -16.01
N VAL A 94 -12.18 9.86 -16.82
CA VAL A 94 -12.43 10.70 -17.99
C VAL A 94 -12.23 9.88 -19.26
N SER A 95 -13.31 9.69 -20.01
CA SER A 95 -13.34 8.89 -21.25
C SER A 95 -12.78 9.63 -22.47
N SER A 96 -12.90 10.95 -22.48
CA SER A 96 -12.47 11.78 -23.61
C SER A 96 -12.21 13.20 -23.15
N PHE A 97 -11.25 13.84 -23.81
CA PHE A 97 -10.71 15.15 -23.47
C PHE A 97 -10.49 15.98 -24.74
N SER A 98 -10.70 17.30 -24.65
CA SER A 98 -10.39 18.24 -25.72
C SER A 98 -9.74 19.50 -25.12
N GLY A 99 -8.46 19.74 -25.42
CA GLY A 99 -7.65 20.83 -24.87
C GLY A 99 -6.20 20.41 -24.65
N GLU A 100 -5.32 21.33 -24.23
CA GLU A 100 -3.92 21.01 -23.87
C GLU A 100 -3.76 20.77 -22.37
N GLU A 101 -4.44 21.53 -21.50
CA GLU A 101 -4.55 21.30 -20.05
C GLU A 101 -5.83 21.96 -19.53
N LEU A 102 -6.70 21.22 -18.82
CA LEU A 102 -7.94 21.77 -18.26
C LEU A 102 -7.94 21.62 -16.75
N TYR A 103 -8.22 22.74 -16.09
CA TYR A 103 -8.35 22.79 -14.65
C TYR A 103 -9.83 22.82 -14.27
N TYR A 104 -10.18 21.98 -13.31
CA TYR A 104 -11.51 21.94 -12.72
C TYR A 104 -11.42 22.27 -11.24
N THR A 105 -12.51 22.79 -10.67
CA THR A 105 -12.68 22.99 -9.23
C THR A 105 -13.95 22.30 -8.71
N LEU A 106 -13.89 21.71 -7.52
CA LEU A 106 -15.05 21.19 -6.82
C LEU A 106 -15.57 22.27 -5.87
N ILE A 107 -16.86 22.57 -5.95
CA ILE A 107 -17.49 23.66 -5.20
C ILE A 107 -18.61 23.09 -4.33
N CYS A 108 -18.65 23.48 -3.06
CA CYS A 108 -19.80 23.29 -2.17
C CYS A 108 -20.11 24.65 -1.51
N GLY A 109 -21.18 25.30 -1.98
CA GLY A 109 -21.58 26.62 -1.49
C GLY A 109 -20.51 27.68 -1.75
N LYS A 110 -19.84 28.15 -0.68
CA LYS A 110 -18.73 29.12 -0.76
C LYS A 110 -17.34 28.46 -0.68
N THR A 111 -17.27 27.17 -0.37
CA THR A 111 -16.01 26.44 -0.28
C THR A 111 -15.63 25.90 -1.66
N ILE A 112 -14.39 26.14 -2.05
CA ILE A 112 -13.85 25.83 -3.38
C ILE A 112 -12.56 25.04 -3.17
N ALA A 113 -12.48 23.83 -3.72
CA ALA A 113 -11.26 23.04 -3.72
C ALA A 113 -10.20 23.69 -4.62
N VAL A 114 -8.93 23.46 -4.30
CA VAL A 114 -7.81 23.90 -5.15
C VAL A 114 -8.02 23.34 -6.56
N PRO A 115 -8.01 24.20 -7.60
CA PRO A 115 -8.11 23.74 -8.98
C PRO A 115 -7.08 22.67 -9.31
N GLN A 116 -7.52 21.58 -9.92
CA GLN A 116 -6.62 20.51 -10.36
C GLN A 116 -6.71 20.28 -11.87
N ALA A 117 -5.55 20.00 -12.45
CA ALA A 117 -5.44 19.59 -13.85
C ALA A 117 -6.00 18.18 -14.00
N VAL A 118 -6.88 17.98 -14.97
CA VAL A 118 -7.51 16.69 -15.24
C VAL A 118 -6.97 16.08 -16.52
N ARG A 119 -6.70 14.78 -16.49
CA ARG A 119 -6.17 14.00 -17.62
C ARG A 119 -7.18 12.93 -18.06
N THR A 120 -7.02 12.40 -19.27
CA THR A 120 -7.73 11.19 -19.71
C THR A 120 -7.34 10.02 -18.82
N GLY A 121 -8.29 9.16 -18.47
CA GLY A 121 -8.08 8.06 -17.51
C GLY A 121 -8.57 8.39 -16.11
N ARG A 122 -7.97 7.75 -15.10
CA ARG A 122 -8.35 7.89 -13.67
C ARG A 122 -7.82 9.21 -13.11
N ASN A 123 -8.66 9.95 -12.39
CA ASN A 123 -8.30 11.19 -11.71
C ASN A 123 -8.68 11.08 -10.23
N LEU A 124 -7.82 11.64 -9.37
CA LEU A 124 -7.95 11.67 -7.92
C LEU A 124 -7.68 13.09 -7.46
N TRP A 125 -8.51 13.57 -6.55
CA TRP A 125 -8.42 14.95 -6.10
C TRP A 125 -8.70 15.06 -4.62
N ASP A 126 -7.75 15.62 -3.87
CA ASP A 126 -8.00 16.06 -2.50
C ASP A 126 -9.09 17.14 -2.47
N VAL A 127 -10.21 16.76 -1.89
CA VAL A 127 -11.41 17.59 -1.73
C VAL A 127 -11.79 17.71 -0.25
N THR A 128 -10.86 17.44 0.66
CA THR A 128 -11.07 17.39 2.12
C THR A 128 -11.84 18.61 2.60
N SER A 129 -11.39 19.82 2.26
CA SER A 129 -12.05 21.08 2.67
C SER A 129 -13.51 21.20 2.19
N VAL A 130 -13.80 20.76 0.97
CA VAL A 130 -15.14 20.81 0.37
C VAL A 130 -16.04 19.77 1.03
N VAL A 131 -15.54 18.56 1.24
CA VAL A 131 -16.29 17.45 1.85
C VAL A 131 -16.58 17.73 3.32
N SER A 132 -15.63 18.27 4.08
CA SER A 132 -15.87 18.72 5.46
C SER A 132 -16.95 19.83 5.53
N THR A 133 -17.07 20.66 4.50
CA THR A 133 -18.15 21.66 4.40
C THR A 133 -19.49 20.98 4.08
N TRP A 134 -19.50 20.09 3.08
CA TRP A 134 -20.69 19.36 2.66
C TRP A 134 -21.28 18.50 3.78
N LEU A 135 -20.45 17.82 4.57
CA LEU A 135 -20.92 17.03 5.72
C LEU A 135 -21.63 17.89 6.79
N LYS A 136 -21.26 19.17 6.92
CA LYS A 136 -21.92 20.12 7.84
C LYS A 136 -23.25 20.64 7.29
N ASP A 137 -23.38 20.75 5.97
CA ASP A 137 -24.60 21.18 5.29
C ASP A 137 -24.84 20.39 4.00
N ARG A 138 -25.39 19.18 4.14
CA ARG A 138 -25.66 18.28 3.01
C ARG A 138 -26.74 18.78 2.06
N LYS A 139 -27.45 19.87 2.37
CA LYS A 139 -28.39 20.51 1.45
C LYS A 139 -27.68 21.28 0.35
N THR A 140 -26.42 21.65 0.58
CA THR A 140 -25.62 22.36 -0.41
C THR A 140 -25.00 21.35 -1.38
N GLU A 141 -25.35 21.47 -2.66
CA GLU A 141 -24.85 20.61 -3.73
C GLU A 141 -23.33 20.72 -3.91
N MET A 142 -22.67 19.59 -4.17
CA MET A 142 -21.28 19.55 -4.62
C MET A 142 -21.23 19.57 -6.15
N LYS A 143 -20.50 20.54 -6.73
CA LYS A 143 -20.47 20.76 -8.18
C LYS A 143 -19.06 20.74 -8.72
N LEU A 144 -18.82 19.85 -9.68
CA LEU A 144 -17.61 19.82 -10.47
C LEU A 144 -17.72 20.83 -11.60
N THR A 145 -16.82 21.83 -11.59
CA THR A 145 -16.93 23.04 -12.41
C THR A 145 -15.63 23.34 -13.15
N PRO A 146 -15.68 23.74 -14.44
CA PRO A 146 -14.51 24.21 -15.17
C PRO A 146 -13.99 25.56 -14.65
N VAL A 147 -12.66 25.74 -14.58
CA VAL A 147 -12.04 26.98 -14.06
C VAL A 147 -11.90 28.07 -15.14
N TYR A 148 -11.73 27.70 -16.40
CA TYR A 148 -11.52 28.66 -17.51
C TYR A 148 -12.80 28.96 -18.31
N LYS A 149 -12.74 29.98 -19.19
CA LYS A 149 -13.91 30.54 -19.92
C LYS A 149 -13.77 30.68 -21.45
N GLN A 150 -12.78 30.07 -22.13
CA GLN A 150 -12.59 30.33 -23.58
C GLN A 150 -12.47 29.07 -24.43
N HIS A 151 -13.22 29.05 -25.55
CA HIS A 151 -13.40 27.97 -26.55
C HIS A 151 -14.25 26.77 -26.07
N PRO A 152 -14.88 26.00 -26.99
CA PRO A 152 -15.53 24.75 -26.62
C PRO A 152 -14.48 23.70 -26.24
N TRP A 153 -14.53 23.26 -25.00
CA TRP A 153 -13.66 22.24 -24.42
C TRP A 153 -14.38 21.62 -23.24
N GLY A 154 -13.94 20.43 -22.84
CA GLY A 154 -14.50 19.76 -21.70
C GLY A 154 -14.11 18.31 -21.67
N MET A 155 -14.60 17.65 -20.63
CA MET A 155 -14.41 16.24 -20.38
C MET A 155 -15.76 15.55 -20.28
N ARG A 156 -15.80 14.28 -20.68
CA ARG A 156 -16.92 13.40 -20.36
C ARG A 156 -16.50 12.43 -19.25
N ILE A 157 -17.17 12.57 -18.11
CA ILE A 157 -17.05 11.64 -17.00
C ILE A 157 -17.69 10.32 -17.41
N GLN A 158 -17.01 9.23 -17.15
CA GLN A 158 -17.53 7.89 -17.42
C GLN A 158 -18.65 7.57 -16.42
N GLN A 159 -19.72 6.96 -16.91
CA GLN A 159 -20.83 6.51 -16.06
C GLN A 159 -20.31 5.56 -14.96
N ASP A 160 -20.86 5.70 -13.75
CA ASP A 160 -20.52 4.91 -12.55
C ASP A 160 -19.04 4.95 -12.14
N SER A 161 -18.28 5.92 -12.63
CA SER A 161 -16.85 6.06 -12.32
C SER A 161 -16.55 7.01 -11.17
N VAL A 162 -17.56 7.76 -10.69
CA VAL A 162 -17.34 8.76 -9.65
C VAL A 162 -17.46 8.11 -8.27
N SER A 163 -16.45 8.30 -7.43
CA SER A 163 -16.51 7.91 -6.01
C SER A 163 -15.83 8.94 -5.12
N LEU A 164 -16.27 9.03 -3.88
CA LEU A 164 -15.72 9.89 -2.85
C LEU A 164 -15.15 9.00 -1.75
N GLN A 165 -13.84 9.04 -1.57
CA GLN A 165 -13.19 8.46 -0.40
C GLN A 165 -13.28 9.43 0.77
N LEU A 166 -13.64 8.91 1.93
CA LEU A 166 -13.63 9.64 3.19
C LEU A 166 -12.73 8.89 4.17
N THR A 167 -11.74 9.59 4.70
CA THR A 167 -10.89 9.12 5.79
C THR A 167 -11.22 9.91 7.05
N PHE A 168 -11.51 9.20 8.14
CA PHE A 168 -11.94 9.81 9.40
C PHE A 168 -11.36 9.09 10.61
N THR A 169 -11.32 9.76 11.75
CA THR A 169 -10.98 9.16 13.05
C THR A 169 -12.20 9.15 13.96
N THR A 170 -12.24 8.22 14.91
CA THR A 170 -13.29 8.12 15.94
C THR A 170 -12.72 7.41 17.17
N SER A 171 -13.29 7.67 18.34
CA SER A 171 -12.98 6.89 19.56
C SER A 171 -13.92 5.69 19.76
N ALA A 172 -14.92 5.52 18.88
CA ALA A 172 -15.76 4.33 18.88
C ALA A 172 -15.02 3.15 18.27
N LYS A 173 -15.15 1.98 18.93
CA LYS A 173 -14.75 0.72 18.36
C LYS A 173 -15.70 0.35 17.21
N LEU A 174 -15.18 0.22 16.00
CA LEU A 174 -15.94 -0.20 14.82
C LEU A 174 -15.81 -1.72 14.59
N SER A 175 -16.73 -2.31 13.83
CA SER A 175 -16.62 -3.71 13.36
C SER A 175 -15.48 -3.83 12.34
N ASP A 176 -14.75 -4.94 12.26
CA ASP A 176 -13.45 -5.05 11.54
C ASP A 176 -13.51 -4.95 9.99
N SER A 177 -14.64 -4.56 9.37
CA SER A 177 -14.81 -4.63 7.91
C SER A 177 -15.73 -3.50 7.44
N PRO A 178 -15.24 -2.35 6.92
CA PRO A 178 -14.20 -2.15 5.89
C PRO A 178 -13.13 -1.10 6.26
N TRP A 179 -12.94 -0.80 7.54
CA TRP A 179 -12.32 0.43 8.01
C TRP A 179 -10.79 0.41 8.06
N ASP A 180 -10.18 -0.78 8.11
CA ASP A 180 -8.73 -0.99 8.18
C ASP A 180 -8.08 -1.27 6.83
N LYS A 181 -8.78 -0.86 5.77
CA LYS A 181 -8.28 -0.87 4.41
C LYS A 181 -7.01 -0.03 4.29
N VAL A 182 -6.10 -0.44 3.41
CA VAL A 182 -4.88 0.32 3.13
C VAL A 182 -5.26 1.75 2.76
N SER A 183 -4.61 2.70 3.42
CA SER A 183 -4.84 4.12 3.19
C SER A 183 -3.65 4.75 2.48
N TYR A 184 -3.87 5.94 1.94
CA TYR A 184 -2.81 6.69 1.27
C TYR A 184 -1.65 6.94 2.24
N ASN A 185 -0.44 6.51 1.85
CA ASN A 185 0.79 6.73 2.61
C ASN A 185 2.00 6.62 1.67
N MET A 186 2.96 7.52 1.85
CA MET A 186 4.22 7.56 1.10
C MET A 186 5.03 6.26 1.21
N LEU A 187 4.89 5.48 2.29
CA LEU A 187 5.53 4.16 2.41
C LEU A 187 5.01 3.14 1.38
N TYR A 188 3.70 3.12 1.15
CA TYR A 188 3.12 2.26 0.12
C TYR A 188 3.53 2.76 -1.27
N GLU A 189 3.37 4.05 -1.55
CA GLU A 189 3.77 4.67 -2.82
C GLU A 189 5.25 4.40 -3.15
N ALA A 190 6.16 4.62 -2.20
CA ALA A 190 7.58 4.42 -2.43
C ALA A 190 7.94 2.94 -2.66
N SER A 191 7.25 2.00 -2.01
CA SER A 191 7.57 0.58 -2.11
C SER A 191 6.90 -0.09 -3.31
N LEU A 192 5.61 0.14 -3.52
CA LEU A 192 4.83 -0.43 -4.60
C LEU A 192 5.25 0.13 -5.97
N SER A 193 5.85 1.33 -6.05
CA SER A 193 6.31 1.92 -7.31
C SER A 193 7.48 1.15 -7.94
N MET A 194 8.09 0.25 -7.16
CA MET A 194 9.20 -0.60 -7.60
C MET A 194 8.72 -1.93 -8.22
N LEU A 195 7.42 -2.23 -8.14
CA LEU A 195 6.82 -3.41 -8.80
C LEU A 195 6.70 -3.19 -10.31
N GLU A 196 6.38 -4.24 -11.05
CA GLU A 196 6.08 -4.12 -12.47
C GLU A 196 4.80 -3.34 -12.78
N ALA A 197 4.77 -2.67 -13.92
CA ALA A 197 3.57 -2.04 -14.44
C ALA A 197 2.43 -3.08 -14.60
N GLY A 198 1.24 -2.74 -14.09
CA GLY A 198 0.08 -3.64 -14.09
C GLY A 198 0.12 -4.71 -13.00
N ASN A 199 0.95 -4.56 -11.97
CA ASN A 199 0.93 -5.46 -10.81
C ASN A 199 -0.37 -5.29 -10.00
N THR A 200 -1.02 -6.40 -9.65
CA THR A 200 -2.34 -6.36 -8.99
C THR A 200 -2.33 -5.64 -7.64
N PHE A 201 -1.22 -5.68 -6.89
CA PHE A 201 -1.12 -4.96 -5.62
C PHE A 201 -1.12 -3.44 -5.80
N VAL A 202 -0.59 -2.95 -6.92
CA VAL A 202 -0.67 -1.53 -7.28
C VAL A 202 -2.11 -1.18 -7.63
N ASP A 203 -2.78 -2.01 -8.43
CA ASP A 203 -4.18 -1.78 -8.80
C ASP A 203 -5.10 -1.74 -7.57
N HIS A 204 -4.99 -2.73 -6.68
CA HIS A 204 -5.76 -2.79 -5.43
C HIS A 204 -5.37 -1.68 -4.45
N TYR A 205 -4.10 -1.31 -4.36
CA TYR A 205 -3.69 -0.14 -3.58
C TYR A 205 -4.31 1.14 -4.14
N ASP A 206 -4.20 1.39 -5.44
CA ASP A 206 -4.81 2.53 -6.11
C ASP A 206 -6.33 2.55 -5.89
N GLU A 207 -6.99 1.39 -5.91
CA GLU A 207 -8.43 1.20 -5.71
C GLU A 207 -8.87 1.29 -4.25
N THR A 208 -8.01 1.00 -3.28
CA THR A 208 -8.37 0.99 -1.86
C THR A 208 -7.87 2.25 -1.15
N ALA A 209 -6.60 2.62 -1.33
CA ALA A 209 -6.00 3.81 -0.75
C ALA A 209 -6.34 5.10 -1.50
N CYS A 210 -6.90 4.99 -2.70
CA CYS A 210 -7.15 6.13 -3.58
C CYS A 210 -5.86 6.83 -3.91
N SER A 211 -4.92 6.04 -4.41
CA SER A 211 -3.66 6.50 -4.97
C SER A 211 -3.77 6.59 -6.50
N LEU A 212 -2.78 7.20 -7.14
CA LEU A 212 -2.56 7.19 -8.59
C LEU A 212 -1.09 6.89 -8.86
N MET A 213 -0.66 5.68 -8.49
CA MET A 213 0.74 5.30 -8.62
C MET A 213 1.17 5.29 -10.09
N ASP A 214 2.18 6.09 -10.42
CA ASP A 214 2.84 6.01 -11.72
C ASP A 214 3.96 4.95 -11.67
N VAL A 215 3.61 3.71 -12.02
CA VAL A 215 4.59 2.61 -12.11
C VAL A 215 5.20 2.60 -13.51
N SER A 216 6.41 3.18 -13.60
CA SER A 216 7.11 3.40 -14.86
C SER A 216 7.98 2.23 -15.34
N LEU A 217 8.12 1.17 -14.53
CA LEU A 217 9.01 0.03 -14.82
C LEU A 217 8.22 -1.17 -15.36
N PRO A 218 8.28 -1.49 -16.67
CA PRO A 218 7.47 -2.57 -17.25
C PRO A 218 7.72 -3.94 -16.63
N ASN A 219 8.94 -4.19 -16.14
CA ASN A 219 9.37 -5.48 -15.60
C ASN A 219 9.66 -5.43 -14.09
N GLY A 220 9.35 -4.31 -13.42
CA GLY A 220 9.69 -4.04 -12.01
C GLY A 220 11.16 -3.69 -11.81
N VAL A 221 11.61 -3.63 -10.56
CA VAL A 221 13.04 -3.47 -10.23
C VAL A 221 13.69 -4.86 -10.08
N PRO A 222 14.79 -5.17 -10.78
CA PRO A 222 15.46 -6.45 -10.67
C PRO A 222 16.29 -6.58 -9.38
N TYR A 223 16.58 -7.81 -8.98
CA TYR A 223 17.48 -8.08 -7.87
C TYR A 223 18.93 -7.84 -8.31
N TYR A 224 19.66 -7.11 -7.47
CA TYR A 224 21.08 -6.84 -7.64
C TYR A 224 21.73 -6.72 -6.27
N TYR A 225 22.60 -7.67 -5.92
CA TYR A 225 23.36 -7.66 -4.67
C TYR A 225 24.15 -6.35 -4.49
N ALA A 226 24.03 -5.72 -3.33
CA ALA A 226 24.56 -4.39 -3.00
C ALA A 226 23.99 -3.24 -3.86
N GLY A 227 22.83 -3.44 -4.49
CA GLY A 227 22.07 -2.39 -5.18
C GLY A 227 21.26 -1.56 -4.19
N GLY A 228 21.24 -0.24 -4.36
CA GLY A 228 20.56 0.66 -3.42
C GLY A 228 20.30 2.07 -3.95
N SER A 229 20.22 2.24 -5.28
CA SER A 229 20.00 3.55 -5.88
C SER A 229 19.16 3.47 -7.14
N GLU A 230 18.10 4.28 -7.18
CA GLU A 230 17.12 4.35 -8.28
C GLU A 230 17.72 4.80 -9.61
N ASP A 231 18.73 5.68 -9.58
CA ASP A 231 19.39 6.18 -10.80
C ASP A 231 20.09 5.07 -11.60
N LYS A 232 20.37 3.93 -10.97
CA LYS A 232 21.05 2.78 -11.59
C LYS A 232 20.10 1.71 -12.09
N PHE A 233 18.80 1.82 -11.88
CA PHE A 233 17.85 0.80 -12.32
C PHE A 233 18.01 0.52 -13.81
N LEU A 234 18.08 -0.78 -14.14
CA LEU A 234 18.25 -1.32 -15.49
C LEU A 234 19.55 -0.92 -16.21
N ARG A 235 20.46 -0.19 -15.55
CA ARG A 235 21.81 0.03 -16.08
C ARG A 235 22.60 -1.28 -16.02
N ARG A 236 23.60 -1.40 -16.89
CA ARG A 236 24.46 -2.59 -16.97
C ARG A 236 25.88 -2.26 -16.60
N PHE A 237 26.49 -3.10 -15.77
CA PHE A 237 27.88 -2.96 -15.38
C PHE A 237 28.62 -4.29 -15.42
N PHE A 238 29.89 -4.22 -15.79
CA PHE A 238 30.86 -5.24 -15.43
C PHE A 238 31.23 -5.07 -13.95
N PRO A 239 31.23 -6.14 -13.15
CA PRO A 239 31.77 -6.07 -11.81
C PRO A 239 33.28 -5.82 -11.89
N SER A 240 33.85 -5.08 -10.93
CA SER A 240 35.29 -4.81 -10.90
C SER A 240 36.13 -6.01 -10.42
N THR A 241 35.48 -7.01 -9.83
CA THR A 241 36.11 -8.20 -9.25
C THR A 241 35.13 -9.36 -9.26
N THR A 242 35.61 -10.57 -9.54
CA THR A 242 34.83 -11.80 -9.41
C THR A 242 34.52 -12.10 -7.94
N THR A 243 33.26 -12.40 -7.65
CA THR A 243 32.74 -12.75 -6.32
C THR A 243 31.88 -14.01 -6.40
N ARG A 244 31.28 -14.44 -5.27
CA ARG A 244 30.29 -15.51 -5.30
C ARG A 244 29.01 -15.17 -6.09
N TYR A 245 28.75 -13.89 -6.32
CA TYR A 245 27.55 -13.39 -6.99
C TYR A 245 27.79 -12.93 -8.44
N TYR A 246 29.02 -12.50 -8.74
CA TYR A 246 29.34 -11.81 -9.99
C TYR A 246 30.64 -12.31 -10.60
N ARG A 247 30.71 -12.34 -11.94
CA ARG A 247 31.91 -12.68 -12.71
C ARG A 247 32.27 -11.53 -13.64
N GLU A 248 33.57 -11.24 -13.75
CA GLU A 248 34.10 -10.09 -14.53
C GLU A 248 33.88 -10.22 -16.04
N ASP A 249 33.60 -11.41 -16.54
CA ASP A 249 33.35 -11.69 -17.95
C ASP A 249 31.90 -11.45 -18.37
N HIS A 250 31.00 -11.07 -17.47
CA HIS A 250 29.58 -10.80 -17.75
C HIS A 250 29.16 -9.41 -17.25
N MET A 251 28.14 -8.84 -17.90
CA MET A 251 27.40 -7.68 -17.40
C MET A 251 26.16 -8.11 -16.63
N TYR A 252 25.75 -7.27 -15.68
CA TYR A 252 24.58 -7.50 -14.84
C TYR A 252 23.65 -6.29 -14.88
N LEU A 253 22.34 -6.52 -14.95
CA LEU A 253 21.34 -5.46 -14.78
C LEU A 253 21.29 -5.02 -13.32
N CYS A 254 21.41 -3.72 -13.09
CA CYS A 254 21.34 -3.14 -11.76
C CYS A 254 19.89 -2.93 -11.31
N GLY A 255 19.70 -3.11 -10.01
CA GLY A 255 18.46 -2.87 -9.29
C GLY A 255 18.76 -2.78 -7.80
N LEU A 256 18.06 -3.57 -6.99
CA LEU A 256 18.14 -3.49 -5.52
C LEU A 256 18.47 -4.85 -4.89
N ASP A 257 19.07 -4.83 -3.71
CA ASP A 257 18.93 -5.95 -2.77
C ASP A 257 17.90 -5.62 -1.69
N CYS A 258 17.67 -6.55 -0.76
CA CYS A 258 16.66 -6.38 0.28
C CYS A 258 16.90 -5.16 1.17
N VAL A 259 18.16 -4.84 1.48
CA VAL A 259 18.52 -3.66 2.30
C VAL A 259 18.42 -2.37 1.48
N GLY A 260 18.90 -2.38 0.24
CA GLY A 260 18.80 -1.24 -0.64
C GLY A 260 17.35 -0.85 -0.92
N MET A 261 16.45 -1.81 -1.03
CA MET A 261 15.01 -1.56 -1.17
C MET A 261 14.44 -0.82 0.05
N THR A 262 14.63 -1.36 1.25
CA THR A 262 14.09 -0.75 2.48
C THR A 262 14.73 0.60 2.76
N HIS A 263 16.03 0.78 2.51
CA HIS A 263 16.72 2.08 2.65
C HIS A 263 16.19 3.11 1.64
N LEU A 264 15.95 2.72 0.39
CA LEU A 264 15.41 3.63 -0.62
C LEU A 264 13.97 4.06 -0.28
N VAL A 265 13.13 3.12 0.19
CA VAL A 265 11.78 3.44 0.68
C VAL A 265 11.85 4.44 1.82
N TYR A 266 12.69 4.19 2.82
CA TYR A 266 12.87 5.09 3.97
C TYR A 266 13.37 6.47 3.55
N GLU A 267 14.36 6.52 2.65
CA GLU A 267 14.89 7.78 2.11
C GLU A 267 13.79 8.60 1.40
N LYS A 268 12.98 7.96 0.54
CA LYS A 268 11.83 8.62 -0.11
C LYS A 268 10.79 9.11 0.90
N CYS A 269 10.68 8.43 2.03
CA CYS A 269 9.76 8.79 3.10
C CYS A 269 10.33 9.82 4.11
N GLY A 270 11.59 10.24 3.95
CA GLY A 270 12.27 11.13 4.92
C GLY A 270 12.60 10.45 6.26
N LEU A 271 12.67 9.12 6.29
CA LEU A 271 12.97 8.31 7.48
C LEU A 271 14.48 8.01 7.57
N GLU A 272 14.97 7.81 8.80
CA GLU A 272 16.35 7.35 9.03
C GLU A 272 16.54 5.90 8.59
N ARG A 273 17.70 5.60 8.01
CA ARG A 273 18.05 4.23 7.59
C ARG A 273 18.09 3.30 8.81
N HIS A 274 17.47 2.13 8.68
CA HIS A 274 17.54 1.11 9.71
C HIS A 274 18.97 0.56 9.88
N PRO A 275 19.33 0.04 11.08
CA PRO A 275 20.59 -0.65 11.34
C PRO A 275 20.84 -1.89 10.46
N SER A 276 22.03 -2.49 10.57
CA SER A 276 22.33 -3.73 9.85
C SER A 276 21.37 -4.86 10.25
N ILE A 277 21.08 -5.80 9.34
CA ILE A 277 20.18 -6.94 9.65
C ILE A 277 20.71 -7.74 10.84
N SER A 278 22.02 -7.90 10.96
CA SER A 278 22.64 -8.58 12.10
C SER A 278 22.36 -7.85 13.42
N ASP A 279 22.46 -6.52 13.44
CA ASP A 279 22.12 -5.73 14.63
C ASP A 279 20.62 -5.80 14.94
N LEU A 280 19.76 -5.76 13.92
CA LEU A 280 18.31 -5.93 14.09
C LEU A 280 17.97 -7.31 14.67
N LEU A 281 18.63 -8.38 14.24
CA LEU A 281 18.38 -9.71 14.79
C LEU A 281 18.93 -9.87 16.20
N PHE A 282 20.01 -9.17 16.55
CA PHE A 282 20.65 -9.29 17.86
C PHE A 282 20.02 -8.38 18.92
N TYR A 283 19.64 -7.16 18.53
CA TYR A 283 19.12 -6.11 19.43
C TYR A 283 17.66 -5.76 19.16
N GLY A 284 17.04 -6.28 18.10
CA GLY A 284 15.69 -5.93 17.70
C GLY A 284 14.63 -6.34 18.73
N ILE A 285 13.59 -5.52 18.78
CA ILE A 285 12.41 -5.74 19.62
C ILE A 285 11.53 -6.81 18.95
N GLY A 286 10.73 -7.54 19.72
CA GLY A 286 9.71 -8.44 19.15
C GLY A 286 10.21 -9.76 18.56
N SER A 287 11.51 -10.11 18.67
CA SER A 287 12.02 -11.44 18.26
C SER A 287 11.24 -12.59 18.92
N SER A 288 10.91 -12.44 20.21
CA SER A 288 10.07 -13.40 20.94
C SER A 288 8.61 -13.39 20.51
N LEU A 289 8.08 -12.29 19.97
CA LEU A 289 6.71 -12.23 19.48
C LEU A 289 6.59 -12.92 18.12
N LEU A 290 7.51 -12.67 17.19
CA LEU A 290 7.48 -13.33 15.88
C LEU A 290 7.76 -14.83 15.99
N LYS A 291 8.76 -15.25 16.77
CA LYS A 291 9.14 -16.67 16.89
C LYS A 291 8.09 -17.54 17.59
N ASN A 292 7.31 -16.97 18.50
CA ASN A 292 6.37 -17.74 19.33
C ASN A 292 4.90 -17.63 18.88
N ASN A 293 4.61 -16.88 17.83
CA ASN A 293 3.25 -16.73 17.32
C ASN A 293 3.15 -17.22 15.88
N ASP A 294 2.05 -17.89 15.61
CA ASP A 294 1.52 -18.14 14.27
C ASP A 294 1.56 -16.83 13.44
N PRO A 295 2.12 -16.83 12.21
CA PRO A 295 2.12 -15.69 11.31
C PRO A 295 0.75 -15.04 11.11
N MET A 296 -0.32 -15.83 11.16
CA MET A 296 -1.70 -15.31 11.05
C MET A 296 -2.07 -14.32 12.17
N ARG A 297 -1.31 -14.28 13.27
CA ARG A 297 -1.51 -13.35 14.38
C ARG A 297 -0.70 -12.07 14.26
N TRP A 298 0.23 -11.99 13.31
CA TRP A 298 1.11 -10.83 13.14
C TRP A 298 0.35 -9.53 12.80
N PRO A 299 -0.73 -9.55 11.98
CA PRO A 299 -1.51 -8.34 11.71
C PRO A 299 -2.08 -7.66 12.96
N ALA A 300 -2.24 -8.38 14.08
CA ALA A 300 -2.74 -7.82 15.33
C ALA A 300 -1.74 -6.90 16.05
N PHE A 301 -0.46 -6.88 15.66
CA PHE A 301 0.57 -6.06 16.30
C PHE A 301 1.56 -5.38 15.35
N LEU A 302 1.67 -5.84 14.10
CA LEU A 302 2.42 -5.15 13.05
C LEU A 302 1.57 -4.05 12.41
N LYS A 303 2.25 -2.98 11.99
CA LYS A 303 1.72 -1.87 11.23
C LYS A 303 2.40 -1.82 9.86
N PRO A 304 1.70 -1.49 8.78
CA PRO A 304 2.33 -1.32 7.48
C PRO A 304 3.55 -0.38 7.54
N GLY A 305 4.64 -0.75 6.87
CA GLY A 305 5.93 -0.06 6.94
C GLY A 305 6.93 -0.64 7.96
N ASP A 306 6.45 -1.48 8.87
CA ASP A 306 7.28 -2.25 9.79
C ASP A 306 8.20 -3.20 9.02
N LEU A 307 9.45 -3.32 9.46
CA LEU A 307 10.45 -4.19 8.85
C LEU A 307 10.59 -5.51 9.60
N ILE A 308 10.61 -6.60 8.85
CA ILE A 308 10.81 -7.95 9.36
C ILE A 308 12.18 -8.43 8.90
N ALA A 309 13.11 -8.56 9.85
CA ALA A 309 14.45 -9.07 9.64
C ALA A 309 14.46 -10.57 9.94
N VAL A 310 15.04 -11.38 9.06
CA VAL A 310 15.10 -12.84 9.19
C VAL A 310 16.47 -13.41 8.86
N LYS A 311 16.77 -14.58 9.40
CA LYS A 311 17.95 -15.39 9.07
C LYS A 311 17.51 -16.77 8.60
N HIS A 312 17.62 -17.02 7.31
CA HIS A 312 17.15 -18.24 6.64
C HIS A 312 18.24 -18.76 5.67
N GLY A 313 19.30 -19.33 6.26
CA GLY A 313 20.57 -19.60 5.56
C GLY A 313 21.41 -18.35 5.25
N THR A 314 20.78 -17.22 4.94
CA THR A 314 21.37 -15.88 4.81
C THR A 314 20.51 -14.83 5.54
N PHE A 315 20.97 -13.58 5.60
CA PHE A 315 20.20 -12.48 6.16
C PHE A 315 19.25 -11.90 5.10
N HIS A 316 18.01 -11.64 5.48
CA HIS A 316 17.01 -10.99 4.64
C HIS A 316 16.16 -10.01 5.43
N ILE A 317 15.64 -8.98 4.76
CA ILE A 317 14.75 -7.99 5.37
C ILE A 317 13.60 -7.69 4.42
N MET A 318 12.42 -7.52 4.98
CA MET A 318 11.16 -7.34 4.24
C MET A 318 10.35 -6.24 4.92
N MET A 319 9.47 -5.58 4.18
CA MET A 319 8.55 -4.58 4.75
C MET A 319 7.13 -5.14 4.78
N TYR A 320 6.50 -5.10 5.95
CA TYR A 320 5.11 -5.50 6.14
C TYR A 320 4.15 -4.54 5.42
N LEU A 321 3.20 -5.09 4.69
CA LEU A 321 2.21 -4.35 3.90
C LEU A 321 0.79 -4.42 4.46
N GLY A 322 0.49 -5.32 5.40
CA GLY A 322 -0.88 -5.61 5.81
C GLY A 322 -1.31 -7.01 5.39
N THR A 323 -2.57 -7.16 4.97
CA THR A 323 -3.17 -8.41 4.47
C THR A 323 -3.91 -8.17 3.16
N LEU A 324 -4.27 -9.25 2.43
CA LEU A 324 -5.06 -9.12 1.21
C LEU A 324 -6.41 -8.42 1.48
N ARG A 325 -7.06 -8.74 2.60
CA ARG A 325 -8.32 -8.08 2.99
C ARG A 325 -8.15 -6.57 3.13
N GLN A 326 -7.03 -6.11 3.71
CA GLN A 326 -6.74 -4.68 3.83
C GLN A 326 -6.51 -4.03 2.46
N PHE A 327 -5.98 -4.76 1.48
CA PHE A 327 -5.88 -4.27 0.11
C PHE A 327 -7.21 -4.28 -0.67
N GLY A 328 -8.26 -4.88 -0.11
CA GLY A 328 -9.61 -4.84 -0.68
C GLY A 328 -10.10 -6.16 -1.28
N TRP A 329 -9.28 -7.22 -1.27
CA TRP A 329 -9.73 -8.54 -1.67
C TRP A 329 -10.78 -9.11 -0.71
N THR A 330 -11.72 -9.86 -1.28
CA THR A 330 -12.85 -10.52 -0.62
C THR A 330 -12.79 -12.02 -0.86
N GLU A 331 -13.61 -12.79 -0.13
CA GLU A 331 -13.73 -14.24 -0.37
C GLU A 331 -14.19 -14.58 -1.79
N ARG A 332 -14.87 -13.64 -2.47
CA ARG A 332 -15.40 -13.83 -3.81
C ARG A 332 -14.33 -13.70 -4.90
N ASP A 333 -13.33 -12.84 -4.70
CA ASP A 333 -12.34 -12.49 -5.73
C ASP A 333 -10.92 -13.01 -5.43
N ALA A 334 -10.61 -13.37 -4.19
CA ALA A 334 -9.28 -13.87 -3.80
C ALA A 334 -8.88 -15.20 -4.45
N GLY A 335 -9.81 -15.93 -5.07
CA GLY A 335 -9.51 -17.15 -5.84
C GLY A 335 -8.80 -18.22 -5.00
N GLU A 336 -7.64 -18.68 -5.46
CA GLU A 336 -6.83 -19.67 -4.73
C GLU A 336 -6.33 -19.15 -3.38
N ALA A 337 -6.19 -17.82 -3.24
CA ALA A 337 -5.68 -17.17 -2.04
C ALA A 337 -6.77 -16.85 -1.00
N VAL A 338 -8.00 -17.40 -1.13
CA VAL A 338 -9.12 -17.13 -0.19
C VAL A 338 -8.77 -17.39 1.27
N ASN A 339 -8.02 -18.47 1.55
CA ASN A 339 -7.60 -18.81 2.92
C ASN A 339 -6.43 -17.95 3.42
N LEU A 340 -5.92 -17.05 2.58
CA LEU A 340 -4.79 -16.16 2.87
C LEU A 340 -5.24 -14.70 3.01
N LEU A 341 -6.56 -14.44 3.02
CA LEU A 341 -7.10 -13.08 3.11
C LEU A 341 -6.52 -12.28 4.28
N ASP A 342 -6.29 -12.97 5.39
CA ASP A 342 -5.82 -12.40 6.66
C ASP A 342 -4.34 -12.75 6.94
N ALA A 343 -3.66 -13.40 5.98
CA ALA A 343 -2.24 -13.72 6.11
C ALA A 343 -1.38 -12.46 5.90
N PRO A 344 -0.27 -12.33 6.65
CA PRO A 344 0.63 -11.19 6.52
C PRO A 344 1.30 -11.12 5.15
N LEU A 345 1.18 -9.97 4.50
CA LEU A 345 1.85 -9.62 3.26
C LEU A 345 3.13 -8.83 3.54
N VAL A 346 4.16 -9.11 2.75
CA VAL A 346 5.41 -8.34 2.75
C VAL A 346 5.83 -7.98 1.33
N ILE A 347 6.44 -6.83 1.18
CA ILE A 347 7.22 -6.47 -0.01
C ILE A 347 8.71 -6.58 0.30
N HIS A 348 9.45 -7.16 -0.62
CA HIS A 348 10.89 -7.37 -0.47
C HIS A 348 11.57 -7.52 -1.81
N CYS A 349 12.89 -7.33 -1.85
CA CYS A 349 13.71 -7.58 -3.03
C CYS A 349 14.51 -8.86 -2.83
N GLY A 350 14.16 -9.92 -3.55
CA GLY A 350 14.75 -11.25 -3.37
C GLY A 350 14.60 -12.14 -4.60
N GLY A 351 14.94 -13.42 -4.45
CA GLY A 351 14.81 -14.39 -5.53
C GLY A 351 13.34 -14.64 -5.92
N SER A 352 13.08 -14.82 -7.22
CA SER A 352 11.75 -15.12 -7.76
C SER A 352 11.88 -15.99 -9.02
N PRO A 353 11.08 -17.07 -9.17
CA PRO A 353 11.18 -17.95 -10.32
C PRO A 353 10.68 -17.29 -11.62
N PHE A 354 9.96 -16.17 -11.53
CA PHE A 354 9.35 -15.50 -12.68
C PHE A 354 10.23 -14.41 -13.31
N TYR A 355 11.32 -14.02 -12.64
CA TYR A 355 12.12 -12.88 -13.04
C TYR A 355 13.15 -13.22 -14.12
N TYR A 356 13.71 -14.43 -14.07
CA TYR A 356 14.76 -14.81 -15.01
C TYR A 356 14.31 -14.72 -16.47
N GLU A 357 13.20 -15.38 -16.82
CA GLU A 357 12.65 -15.36 -18.17
C GLU A 357 12.15 -13.96 -18.58
N ARG A 358 11.51 -13.24 -17.64
CA ARG A 358 11.04 -11.86 -17.82
C ARG A 358 12.18 -10.95 -18.28
N TYR A 359 13.31 -11.00 -17.59
CA TYR A 359 14.46 -10.16 -17.90
C TYR A 359 15.33 -10.70 -19.03
N GLN A 360 15.34 -12.01 -19.25
CA GLN A 360 15.98 -12.57 -20.44
C GLN A 360 15.35 -11.98 -21.71
N LYS A 361 14.01 -11.96 -21.78
CA LYS A 361 13.30 -11.34 -22.90
C LYS A 361 13.65 -9.86 -23.06
N TYR A 362 13.66 -9.10 -21.96
CA TYR A 362 14.06 -7.69 -21.97
C TYR A 362 15.49 -7.48 -22.50
N ILE A 363 16.44 -8.30 -22.06
CA ILE A 363 17.85 -8.25 -22.49
C ILE A 363 17.96 -8.52 -23.99
N GLU A 364 17.22 -9.51 -24.50
CA GLU A 364 17.17 -9.85 -25.93
C GLU A 364 16.57 -8.72 -26.76
N GLU A 365 15.45 -8.15 -26.33
CA GLU A 365 14.77 -7.02 -27.00
C GLU A 365 15.65 -5.76 -27.06
N MET A 366 16.42 -5.50 -26.00
CA MET A 366 17.35 -4.37 -25.94
C MET A 366 18.67 -4.63 -26.70
N GLY A 367 18.89 -5.83 -27.24
CA GLY A 367 20.14 -6.22 -27.89
C GLY A 367 21.34 -6.24 -26.94
N TYR A 368 21.09 -6.44 -25.65
CA TYR A 368 22.11 -6.40 -24.60
C TYR A 368 22.96 -7.66 -24.60
N LYS A 369 24.06 -7.61 -25.37
CA LYS A 369 25.06 -8.70 -25.39
C LYS A 369 25.75 -8.86 -24.05
N ASN A 370 26.15 -10.09 -23.75
CA ASN A 370 26.96 -10.45 -22.59
C ASN A 370 26.34 -10.01 -21.24
N THR A 371 25.01 -9.97 -21.16
CA THR A 371 24.29 -9.57 -19.94
C THR A 371 23.52 -10.76 -19.41
N LEU A 372 23.69 -11.07 -18.12
CA LEU A 372 22.94 -12.15 -17.47
C LEU A 372 21.61 -11.63 -16.92
N PRO A 373 20.51 -12.39 -17.06
CA PRO A 373 19.27 -12.07 -16.39
C PRO A 373 19.41 -12.19 -14.86
N PRO A 374 18.73 -11.32 -14.09
CA PRO A 374 18.61 -11.45 -12.65
C PRO A 374 17.68 -12.61 -12.25
N ASP A 375 17.99 -13.27 -11.14
CA ASP A 375 17.21 -14.39 -10.58
C ASP A 375 16.06 -13.94 -9.65
N GLY A 376 15.68 -12.66 -9.70
CA GLY A 376 14.72 -12.07 -8.77
C GLY A 376 14.54 -10.57 -8.94
N GLY A 377 13.81 -9.97 -7.98
CA GLY A 377 13.55 -8.53 -7.91
C GLY A 377 12.58 -8.16 -6.80
N VAL A 378 12.02 -6.96 -6.87
CA VAL A 378 11.03 -6.48 -5.90
C VAL A 378 9.70 -7.20 -6.13
N THR A 379 9.19 -7.86 -5.11
CA THR A 379 7.95 -8.63 -5.19
C THR A 379 7.17 -8.53 -3.89
N VAL A 380 5.85 -8.70 -3.99
CA VAL A 380 4.99 -8.98 -2.83
C VAL A 380 4.97 -10.48 -2.59
N SER A 381 4.98 -10.87 -1.32
CA SER A 381 4.86 -12.27 -0.89
C SER A 381 3.97 -12.37 0.33
N VAL A 382 3.30 -13.50 0.46
CA VAL A 382 2.56 -13.88 1.68
C VAL A 382 3.48 -14.66 2.59
N ILE A 383 3.49 -14.37 3.88
CA ILE A 383 4.23 -15.15 4.87
C ILE A 383 3.38 -16.32 5.34
N MET A 384 3.96 -17.52 5.27
CA MET A 384 3.36 -18.76 5.77
C MET A 384 4.41 -19.60 6.49
N GLU A 385 3.97 -20.59 7.28
CA GLU A 385 4.90 -21.51 7.95
C GLU A 385 5.76 -22.26 6.93
N THR A 386 5.15 -22.79 5.87
CA THR A 386 5.82 -23.49 4.78
C THR A 386 5.21 -23.11 3.43
N ASN A 387 5.94 -23.39 2.35
CA ASN A 387 5.47 -23.22 0.98
C ASN A 387 5.10 -24.54 0.28
N GLN A 388 5.22 -25.67 0.99
CA GLN A 388 4.93 -27.01 0.45
C GLN A 388 3.45 -27.23 0.12
N ASP A 389 2.55 -26.53 0.81
CA ASP A 389 1.10 -26.62 0.62
C ASP A 389 0.58 -25.67 -0.46
N ALA A 390 1.45 -24.91 -1.12
CA ALA A 390 1.06 -24.02 -2.20
C ALA A 390 0.55 -24.83 -3.41
N PRO A 391 -0.56 -24.43 -4.05
CA PRO A 391 -1.14 -25.15 -5.20
C PRO A 391 -0.19 -25.27 -6.39
N HIS A 392 0.74 -24.30 -6.51
CA HIS A 392 1.75 -24.26 -7.55
C HIS A 392 3.13 -24.16 -6.92
N SER A 393 4.10 -24.87 -7.48
CA SER A 393 5.47 -24.83 -7.01
C SER A 393 6.48 -25.15 -8.12
N THR A 394 7.73 -24.75 -7.91
CA THR A 394 8.83 -25.05 -8.82
C THR A 394 10.18 -25.07 -8.09
N ASP A 395 11.07 -25.92 -8.57
CA ASP A 395 12.47 -25.95 -8.16
C ASP A 395 13.31 -25.21 -9.19
N THR A 396 14.07 -24.23 -8.72
CA THR A 396 15.01 -23.47 -9.55
C THR A 396 16.32 -24.21 -9.72
N SER A 397 17.04 -23.93 -10.81
CA SER A 397 18.33 -24.57 -11.13
C SER A 397 19.43 -24.29 -10.10
N TRP A 398 19.29 -23.24 -9.29
CA TRP A 398 20.17 -22.90 -8.18
C TRP A 398 19.72 -23.50 -6.83
N GLY A 399 18.80 -24.47 -6.86
CA GLY A 399 18.46 -25.31 -5.71
C GLY A 399 17.49 -24.70 -4.70
N LYS A 400 16.69 -23.70 -5.11
CA LYS A 400 15.65 -23.11 -4.26
C LYS A 400 14.26 -23.53 -4.73
N HIS A 401 13.43 -23.97 -3.78
CA HIS A 401 12.03 -24.29 -3.97
C HIS A 401 11.16 -23.05 -3.77
N PHE A 402 10.21 -22.81 -4.66
CA PHE A 402 9.22 -21.74 -4.56
C PHE A 402 7.81 -22.32 -4.64
N GLY A 403 6.92 -21.82 -3.79
CA GLY A 403 5.48 -22.09 -3.85
C GLY A 403 4.70 -20.78 -4.01
N TRP A 404 3.56 -20.81 -4.70
CA TRP A 404 2.69 -19.65 -4.89
C TRP A 404 1.22 -20.00 -5.05
N TYR A 405 0.39 -18.98 -4.85
CA TYR A 405 -1.05 -18.98 -5.12
C TYR A 405 -1.34 -18.04 -6.29
N MET A 406 -2.40 -18.28 -7.05
CA MET A 406 -2.85 -17.33 -8.07
C MET A 406 -3.86 -16.33 -7.50
N ILE A 407 -3.60 -15.04 -7.71
CA ILE A 407 -4.51 -13.93 -7.37
C ILE A 407 -4.57 -12.95 -8.53
N ASP A 408 -5.77 -12.63 -9.03
CA ASP A 408 -6.00 -11.81 -10.24
C ASP A 408 -5.14 -12.21 -11.46
N ASN A 409 -4.94 -13.52 -11.64
CA ASN A 409 -4.07 -14.11 -12.67
C ASN A 409 -2.57 -13.78 -12.53
N GLN A 410 -2.12 -13.32 -11.35
CA GLN A 410 -0.71 -13.11 -11.01
C GLN A 410 -0.29 -14.02 -9.86
N PRO A 411 0.98 -14.44 -9.81
CA PRO A 411 1.47 -15.31 -8.74
C PRO A 411 1.74 -14.51 -7.45
N LEU A 412 1.12 -14.92 -6.35
CA LEU A 412 1.46 -14.50 -4.99
C LEU A 412 2.44 -15.52 -4.39
N LEU A 413 3.73 -15.16 -4.39
CA LEU A 413 4.79 -16.00 -3.83
C LEU A 413 4.62 -16.19 -2.33
N VAL A 414 4.91 -17.39 -1.84
CA VAL A 414 5.03 -17.68 -0.42
C VAL A 414 6.45 -17.41 0.04
N PHE A 415 6.60 -16.62 1.11
CA PHE A 415 7.81 -16.54 1.90
C PHE A 415 7.67 -17.51 3.10
N PRO A 416 8.29 -18.71 3.04
CA PRO A 416 8.17 -19.69 4.11
C PRO A 416 9.01 -19.29 5.33
N LEU A 417 8.61 -19.74 6.51
CA LEU A 417 9.34 -19.52 7.77
C LEU A 417 10.02 -20.80 8.30
N ASP A 418 9.77 -21.96 7.71
CA ASP A 418 10.30 -23.26 8.13
C ASP A 418 11.83 -23.35 8.11
N ASP A 419 12.51 -22.54 7.29
CA ASP A 419 13.97 -22.42 7.24
C ASP A 419 14.53 -21.21 8.03
N CYS A 420 13.67 -20.43 8.68
CA CYS A 420 14.06 -19.26 9.46
C CYS A 420 14.59 -19.65 10.86
N THR A 421 15.87 -19.40 11.09
CA THR A 421 16.55 -19.66 12.38
C THR A 421 16.44 -18.50 13.37
N ASP A 422 16.39 -17.26 12.86
CA ASP A 422 16.21 -16.05 13.66
C ASP A 422 15.27 -15.07 12.95
N MET A 423 14.51 -14.32 13.74
CA MET A 423 13.57 -13.31 13.25
C MET A 423 13.48 -12.16 14.26
N ALA A 424 13.31 -10.94 13.79
CA ALA A 424 13.06 -9.74 14.58
C ALA A 424 12.19 -8.74 13.79
N TRP A 425 11.51 -7.85 14.50
CA TRP A 425 10.72 -6.78 13.89
C TRP A 425 11.29 -5.42 14.33
N TYR A 426 11.25 -4.46 13.41
CA TYR A 426 11.66 -3.08 13.61
C TYR A 426 10.59 -2.12 13.06
N GLY A 427 10.18 -1.14 13.86
CA GLY A 427 9.27 -0.07 13.43
C GLY A 427 10.01 1.27 13.37
N PRO A 428 9.91 2.05 12.29
CA PRO A 428 10.68 3.29 12.11
C PRO A 428 10.37 4.39 13.15
N GLU A 429 9.24 4.29 13.85
CA GLU A 429 8.80 5.25 14.87
C GLU A 429 8.78 4.68 16.31
N LYS A 430 9.31 3.46 16.53
CA LYS A 430 9.19 2.73 17.81
C LYS A 430 10.49 2.56 18.58
#